data_AF-A0A7S4VMU3-F1
#
_entry.id   AF-A0A7S4VMU3-F1
#
_cell.length_a   1.000
_cell.length_b   1.000
_cell.length_c   1.000
_cell.angle_alpha   90.00
_cell.angle_beta   90.00
_cell.angle_gamma   90.00
#
_symmetry.space_group_name_H-M   'P 1'
#
loop_
_entity.id
_entity.type
_entity.pdbx_description
1 polymer ?
#
loop_
_entity_poly.entity_id
_entity_poly.type
_entity_poly.pdbx_seq_one_letter_code
_entity_poly.pdbx_strand_id
1 'polypeptide(L)'
;GFEFRSASMPLRSRGAARDHNLLEQAVGRLMQLLPPSTRASARCAEWWAHRRPPRRVLPGVRSFGLEGHPLHWDDDGPEAGGRKPLATSVLYLAGATEVAAPTVVLNTTATGSGFYVGDAAWVVHAAEGRVAHIPGGMLHGVLPSAGSLSVPEDAAQPARLSLNVAWWPHECRQSRPSSASGKLPPSDPAWRASATSDLDARAMAPRPVTDIFCSRDSCRAPRAEL
;
A
#
# COMPACT_ATOMS: atom_id res chain seq x y z
N GLY A 1 12.22 -2.84 13.98
CA GLY A 1 11.42 -1.67 14.32
C GLY A 1 10.86 -1.14 13.03
N PHE A 2 9.55 -1.21 12.85
CA PHE A 2 8.87 -0.55 11.75
C PHE A 2 9.04 0.96 11.98
N GLU A 3 9.66 1.67 11.04
CA GLU A 3 9.65 3.13 11.10
C GLU A 3 8.28 3.58 10.60
N PHE A 4 7.31 3.63 11.52
CA PHE A 4 5.98 4.17 11.26
C PHE A 4 6.08 5.69 11.31
N ARG A 5 6.06 6.33 10.13
CA ARG A 5 5.82 7.77 10.02
C ARG A 5 4.44 7.95 9.39
N SER A 6 3.47 8.31 10.21
CA SER A 6 2.19 8.82 9.73
C SER A 6 2.21 10.34 9.76
N ALA A 7 1.51 10.94 8.79
CA ALA A 7 1.14 12.35 8.88
C ALA A 7 -0.23 12.53 8.21
N SER A 8 -0.93 13.58 8.63
CA SER A 8 -2.25 13.92 8.12
C SER A 8 -2.20 15.26 7.41
N MET A 9 -2.87 15.36 6.26
CA MET A 9 -2.96 16.60 5.49
C MET A 9 -4.43 16.95 5.18
N PRO A 10 -4.86 18.20 5.43
CA PRO A 10 -6.22 18.62 5.10
C PRO A 10 -6.41 18.65 3.59
N LEU A 11 -7.57 18.21 3.12
CA LEU A 11 -7.92 18.26 1.71
C LEU A 11 -8.42 19.67 1.37
N ARG A 12 -7.56 20.47 0.74
CA ARG A 12 -7.89 21.85 0.35
C ARG A 12 -8.90 21.89 -0.80
N SER A 13 -9.68 22.98 -0.86
CA SER A 13 -10.59 23.28 -1.97
C SER A 13 -9.84 23.56 -3.28
N ARG A 14 -10.43 23.18 -4.42
CA ARG A 14 -9.93 23.47 -5.78
C ARG A 14 -9.70 24.99 -5.92
N GLY A 15 -8.45 25.42 -6.12
CA GLY A 15 -8.14 26.81 -6.50
C GLY A 15 -6.88 27.45 -5.91
N ALA A 16 -6.26 26.86 -4.89
CA ALA A 16 -5.00 27.37 -4.34
C ALA A 16 -3.79 26.86 -5.15
N ALA A 17 -3.03 27.75 -5.77
CA ALA A 17 -1.71 27.49 -6.38
C ALA A 17 -0.62 28.14 -5.50
N ARG A 18 0.61 27.67 -5.27
CA ARG A 18 1.40 26.40 -5.33
C ARG A 18 2.51 26.65 -4.27
N ASP A 19 2.87 25.73 -3.39
CA ASP A 19 3.87 24.68 -3.63
C ASP A 19 3.40 23.33 -3.09
N HIS A 20 3.15 22.38 -3.99
CA HIS A 20 2.84 21.01 -3.60
C HIS A 20 4.10 20.16 -3.71
N ASN A 21 4.58 19.67 -2.56
CA ASN A 21 5.62 18.64 -2.58
C ASN A 21 5.11 17.37 -3.32
N LEU A 22 6.02 16.49 -3.74
CA LEU A 22 5.68 15.30 -4.52
C LEU A 22 4.61 14.42 -3.84
N LEU A 23 4.66 14.33 -2.51
CA LEU A 23 3.70 13.57 -1.73
C LEU A 23 2.29 14.18 -1.81
N GLU A 24 2.15 15.50 -1.66
CA GLU A 24 0.86 16.19 -1.84
C GLU A 24 0.30 16.00 -3.25
N GLN A 25 1.17 16.00 -4.27
CA GLN A 25 0.77 15.70 -5.65
C GLN A 25 0.28 14.26 -5.79
N ALA A 26 0.97 13.29 -5.18
CA ALA A 26 0.56 11.88 -5.18
C ALA A 26 -0.78 11.68 -4.47
N VAL A 27 -0.97 12.28 -3.28
CA VAL A 27 -2.25 12.25 -2.55
C VAL A 27 -3.35 12.92 -3.37
N GLY A 28 -3.09 14.10 -3.95
CA GLY A 28 -4.03 14.77 -4.83
C GLY A 28 -4.44 13.92 -6.03
N ARG A 29 -3.50 13.16 -6.61
CA ARG A 29 -3.79 12.22 -7.71
C ARG A 29 -4.63 11.04 -7.23
N LEU A 30 -4.28 10.43 -6.08
CA LEU A 30 -5.05 9.33 -5.52
C LEU A 30 -6.49 9.74 -5.19
N MET A 31 -6.68 10.95 -4.66
CA MET A 31 -8.01 11.52 -4.40
C MET A 31 -8.85 11.63 -5.68
N GLN A 32 -8.23 11.95 -6.83
CA GLN A 32 -8.94 12.02 -8.11
C GLN A 32 -9.41 10.65 -8.62
N LEU A 33 -8.70 9.57 -8.25
CA LEU A 33 -9.00 8.19 -8.65
C LEU A 33 -10.03 7.50 -7.75
N LEU A 34 -10.35 8.09 -6.59
CA LEU A 34 -11.37 7.55 -5.68
C LEU A 34 -12.76 7.48 -6.33
N PRO A 35 -13.61 6.54 -5.86
CA PRO A 35 -15.03 6.56 -6.18
C PRO A 35 -15.65 7.94 -5.91
N PRO A 36 -16.56 8.44 -6.78
CA PRO A 36 -17.10 9.79 -6.66
C PRO A 36 -17.71 10.12 -5.30
N SER A 37 -18.44 9.17 -4.70
CA SER A 37 -19.04 9.31 -3.36
C SER A 37 -17.98 9.46 -2.28
N THR A 38 -16.98 8.59 -2.25
CA THR A 38 -15.85 8.65 -1.32
C THR A 38 -15.09 9.97 -1.44
N ARG A 39 -14.80 10.39 -2.67
CA ARG A 39 -14.12 11.67 -2.96
C ARG A 39 -14.93 12.88 -2.47
N ALA A 40 -16.25 12.87 -2.63
CA ALA A 40 -17.10 13.97 -2.17
C ALA A 40 -17.21 14.03 -0.64
N SER A 41 -17.10 12.90 0.04
CA SER A 41 -17.20 12.78 1.50
C SER A 41 -15.86 12.95 2.22
N ALA A 42 -14.74 12.72 1.56
CA ALA A 42 -13.43 12.85 2.20
C ALA A 42 -13.12 14.31 2.56
N ARG A 43 -12.55 14.50 3.76
CA ARG A 43 -12.16 15.80 4.35
C ARG A 43 -10.70 15.79 4.78
N CYS A 44 -10.19 14.63 5.18
CA CYS A 44 -8.80 14.46 5.58
C CYS A 44 -8.16 13.27 4.86
N ALA A 45 -6.86 13.39 4.58
CA ALA A 45 -6.02 12.29 4.15
C ALA A 45 -4.92 12.06 5.20
N GLU A 46 -4.91 10.88 5.81
CA GLU A 46 -3.80 10.39 6.60
C GLU A 46 -2.98 9.44 5.74
N TRP A 47 -1.65 9.56 5.77
CA TRP A 47 -0.79 8.72 4.94
C TRP A 47 0.39 8.16 5.71
N TRP A 48 0.86 7.01 5.25
CA TRP A 48 2.05 6.33 5.75
C TRP A 48 2.68 5.50 4.63
N ALA A 49 3.98 5.23 4.74
CA ALA A 49 4.70 4.38 3.78
C ALA A 49 5.07 3.04 4.41
N HIS A 50 4.93 1.97 3.65
CA HIS A 50 5.41 0.64 4.03
C HIS A 50 6.52 0.19 3.09
N ARG A 51 7.63 -0.27 3.66
CA ARG A 51 8.69 -0.99 2.95
C ARG A 51 8.73 -2.44 3.43
N ARG A 52 8.77 -3.39 2.49
CA ARG A 52 8.97 -4.82 2.76
C ARG A 52 10.12 -5.33 1.89
N PRO A 53 11.18 -5.92 2.45
CA PRO A 53 11.40 -6.15 3.89
C PRO A 53 11.56 -4.83 4.68
N PRO A 54 11.25 -4.80 5.99
CA PRO A 54 11.34 -3.57 6.80
C PRO A 54 12.79 -3.10 7.01
N ARG A 55 13.75 -4.02 6.86
CA ARG A 55 15.19 -3.72 6.95
C ARG A 55 15.87 -4.01 5.62
N ARG A 56 17.02 -3.38 5.41
CA ARG A 56 17.91 -3.74 4.30
C ARG A 56 18.38 -5.19 4.52
N VAL A 57 18.38 -5.98 3.46
CA VAL A 57 18.98 -7.32 3.47
C VAL A 57 20.50 -7.14 3.54
N LEU A 58 21.20 -7.88 4.39
CA LEU A 58 22.65 -7.71 4.54
C LEU A 58 23.40 -8.26 3.32
N PRO A 59 24.58 -7.70 2.96
CA PRO A 59 25.44 -8.30 1.93
C PRO A 59 25.74 -9.77 2.23
N GLY A 60 25.74 -10.61 1.19
CA GLY A 60 25.99 -12.06 1.31
C GLY A 60 24.76 -12.91 1.64
N VAL A 61 23.61 -12.32 1.95
CA VAL A 61 22.35 -13.08 2.08
C VAL A 61 21.87 -13.51 0.70
N ARG A 62 21.80 -14.83 0.48
CA ARG A 62 21.37 -15.43 -0.79
C ARG A 62 19.87 -15.66 -0.89
N SER A 63 19.19 -15.78 0.24
CA SER A 63 17.73 -15.93 0.29
C SER A 63 17.13 -15.44 1.59
N PHE A 64 15.90 -14.94 1.56
CA PHE A 64 15.19 -14.47 2.75
C PHE A 64 13.67 -14.63 2.61
N GLY A 65 12.97 -14.77 3.74
CA GLY A 65 11.50 -14.71 3.78
C GLY A 65 11.01 -13.28 3.96
N LEU A 66 9.84 -12.97 3.37
CA LEU A 66 9.15 -11.71 3.62
C LEU A 66 8.05 -11.89 4.65
N GLU A 67 8.14 -11.09 5.70
CA GLU A 67 7.07 -10.95 6.68
C GLU A 67 5.83 -10.34 6.03
N GLY A 68 4.67 -10.90 6.37
CA GLY A 68 3.36 -10.34 6.07
C GLY A 68 3.00 -9.18 6.99
N HIS A 69 1.77 -8.69 6.85
CA HIS A 69 1.14 -7.78 7.81
C HIS A 69 -0.09 -8.47 8.37
N PRO A 70 -0.29 -8.45 9.71
CA PRO A 70 -1.51 -8.94 10.30
C PRO A 70 -2.75 -8.32 9.64
N LEU A 71 -3.83 -9.10 9.60
CA LEU A 71 -5.13 -8.60 9.20
C LEU A 71 -5.60 -7.59 10.23
N HIS A 72 -6.03 -6.42 9.77
CA HIS A 72 -6.48 -5.32 10.61
C HIS A 72 -7.45 -4.41 9.84
N TRP A 73 -8.06 -3.50 10.59
CA TRP A 73 -8.76 -2.36 10.02
C TRP A 73 -7.92 -1.11 10.27
N ASP A 74 -7.99 -0.13 9.38
CA ASP A 74 -7.24 1.12 9.53
C ASP A 74 -7.83 2.07 10.61
N ASP A 75 -8.69 1.56 11.51
CA ASP A 75 -9.22 2.31 12.66
C ASP A 75 -8.55 1.99 14.00
N ASP A 76 -7.50 1.19 14.00
CA ASP A 76 -6.81 0.73 15.21
C ASP A 76 -5.93 1.83 15.87
N GLY A 77 -5.70 2.94 15.18
CA GLY A 77 -4.90 4.06 15.68
C GLY A 77 -5.69 5.04 16.58
N PRO A 78 -5.05 5.71 17.55
CA PRO A 78 -5.70 6.78 18.32
C PRO A 78 -6.21 7.92 17.44
N GLU A 79 -5.60 8.11 16.26
CA GLU A 79 -5.99 9.06 15.20
C GLU A 79 -7.40 8.78 14.66
N ALA A 80 -7.81 7.51 14.57
CA ALA A 80 -9.10 7.10 14.03
C ALA A 80 -10.27 7.45 14.96
N GLY A 81 -10.03 7.50 16.27
CA GLY A 81 -11.08 7.80 17.27
C GLY A 81 -12.25 6.83 17.22
N GLY A 82 -12.01 5.56 16.89
CA GLY A 82 -13.03 4.52 16.75
C GLY A 82 -13.92 4.65 15.51
N ARG A 83 -13.51 5.48 14.54
CA ARG A 83 -14.18 5.59 13.24
C ARG A 83 -13.35 4.87 12.20
N LYS A 84 -14.01 4.30 11.18
CA LYS A 84 -13.34 3.73 10.01
C LYS A 84 -13.12 4.79 8.94
N PRO A 85 -12.02 4.71 8.16
CA PRO A 85 -11.88 5.56 6.99
C PRO A 85 -12.98 5.23 5.97
N LEU A 86 -13.26 6.15 5.07
CA LEU A 86 -14.14 5.90 3.92
C LEU A 86 -13.51 4.86 2.99
N ALA A 87 -12.21 4.99 2.75
CA ALA A 87 -11.39 4.06 2.01
C ALA A 87 -9.92 4.22 2.40
N THR A 88 -9.12 3.24 2.03
CA THR A 88 -7.65 3.30 2.05
C THR A 88 -7.13 3.07 0.64
N SER A 89 -6.36 4.03 0.12
CA SER A 89 -5.63 3.89 -1.14
C SER A 89 -4.26 3.31 -0.87
N VAL A 90 -3.89 2.24 -1.58
CA VAL A 90 -2.53 1.68 -1.58
C VAL A 90 -1.92 1.91 -2.96
N LEU A 91 -0.97 2.84 -3.05
CA LEU A 91 -0.14 3.07 -4.23
C LEU A 91 1.16 2.28 -4.08
N TYR A 92 1.41 1.36 -5.00
CA TYR A 92 2.65 0.59 -5.05
C TYR A 92 3.71 1.40 -5.80
N LEU A 93 4.70 1.91 -5.07
CA LEU A 93 5.80 2.71 -5.59
C LEU A 93 6.92 1.85 -6.17
N ALA A 94 7.08 0.65 -5.63
CA ALA A 94 7.96 -0.36 -6.19
C ALA A 94 7.29 -1.72 -5.99
N GLY A 95 7.20 -2.48 -7.07
CA GLY A 95 6.83 -3.88 -7.03
C GLY A 95 8.00 -4.67 -7.59
N ALA A 96 8.76 -5.35 -6.73
CA ALA A 96 9.64 -6.38 -7.25
C ALA A 96 8.76 -7.45 -7.90
N THR A 97 8.96 -7.68 -9.19
CA THR A 97 8.23 -8.64 -10.02
C THR A 97 8.20 -10.04 -9.43
N GLU A 98 9.14 -10.36 -8.52
CA GLU A 98 9.28 -11.63 -7.82
C GLU A 98 8.89 -11.59 -6.34
N VAL A 99 8.51 -10.43 -5.78
CA VAL A 99 8.14 -10.31 -4.36
C VAL A 99 6.67 -10.69 -4.14
N ALA A 100 6.47 -11.93 -3.69
CA ALA A 100 5.20 -12.45 -3.22
C ALA A 100 4.79 -11.87 -1.85
N ALA A 101 4.47 -10.57 -1.81
CA ALA A 101 3.83 -9.95 -0.64
C ALA A 101 2.57 -9.17 -1.05
N PRO A 102 1.58 -9.85 -1.65
CA PRO A 102 0.36 -9.20 -2.10
C PRO A 102 -0.45 -8.69 -0.91
N THR A 103 -1.15 -7.59 -1.11
CA THR A 103 -2.18 -7.14 -0.17
C THR A 103 -3.37 -8.08 -0.32
N VAL A 104 -3.92 -8.56 0.79
CA VAL A 104 -5.15 -9.35 0.81
C VAL A 104 -6.24 -8.53 1.48
N VAL A 105 -7.41 -8.48 0.86
CA VAL A 105 -8.61 -7.83 1.38
C VAL A 105 -9.66 -8.91 1.54
N LEU A 106 -10.18 -9.08 2.76
CA LEU A 106 -11.23 -10.04 3.05
C LEU A 106 -12.58 -9.33 2.98
N ASN A 107 -13.61 -10.03 2.49
CA ASN A 107 -14.99 -9.58 2.59
C ASN A 107 -15.52 -9.71 4.04
N THR A 108 -14.78 -9.15 4.99
CA THR A 108 -15.07 -9.22 6.42
C THR A 108 -15.20 -7.81 6.95
N THR A 109 -16.32 -7.51 7.60
CA THR A 109 -16.62 -6.18 8.14
C THR A 109 -17.09 -6.28 9.59
N ALA A 110 -16.73 -5.27 10.39
CA ALA A 110 -17.25 -5.15 11.75
C ALA A 110 -18.72 -4.69 11.72
N THR A 111 -19.53 -5.28 12.59
CA THR A 111 -20.96 -4.97 12.79
C THR A 111 -21.20 -4.60 14.25
N GLY A 112 -22.38 -4.08 14.58
CA GLY A 112 -22.72 -3.72 15.96
C GLY A 112 -22.68 -4.88 16.96
N SER A 113 -22.80 -6.13 16.50
CA SER A 113 -22.87 -7.35 17.33
C SER A 113 -21.77 -8.38 17.05
N GLY A 114 -20.76 -8.05 16.22
CA GLY A 114 -19.71 -8.99 15.83
C GLY A 114 -19.15 -8.70 14.45
N PHE A 115 -18.96 -9.75 13.64
CA PHE A 115 -18.39 -9.63 12.30
C PHE A 115 -19.28 -10.28 11.24
N TYR A 116 -19.43 -9.62 10.11
CA TYR A 116 -19.83 -10.29 8.87
C TYR A 116 -18.58 -10.90 8.25
N VAL A 117 -18.67 -12.18 7.85
CA VAL A 117 -17.58 -12.90 7.18
C VAL A 117 -18.11 -13.44 5.86
N GLY A 118 -17.68 -12.83 4.77
CA GLY A 118 -17.93 -13.32 3.42
C GLY A 118 -17.01 -14.47 3.04
N ASP A 119 -17.35 -15.13 1.94
CA ASP A 119 -16.64 -16.27 1.35
C ASP A 119 -15.53 -15.86 0.36
N ALA A 120 -15.44 -14.57 0.03
CA ALA A 120 -14.52 -14.05 -0.97
C ALA A 120 -13.38 -13.20 -0.35
N ALA A 121 -12.23 -13.26 -1.02
CA ALA A 121 -11.09 -12.39 -0.76
C ALA A 121 -10.59 -11.80 -2.09
N TRP A 122 -10.06 -10.58 -2.01
CA TRP A 122 -9.39 -9.92 -3.12
C TRP A 122 -7.89 -9.86 -2.85
N VAL A 123 -7.10 -10.38 -3.78
CA VAL A 123 -5.62 -10.37 -3.70
C VAL A 123 -5.08 -9.35 -4.69
N VAL A 124 -4.32 -8.39 -4.17
CA VAL A 124 -3.68 -7.32 -4.94
C VAL A 124 -2.18 -7.52 -4.93
N HIS A 125 -1.66 -8.03 -6.04
CA HIS A 125 -0.22 -8.10 -6.25
C HIS A 125 0.36 -6.69 -6.37
N ALA A 126 1.53 -6.46 -5.78
CA ALA A 126 2.24 -5.20 -5.95
C ALA A 126 2.77 -5.09 -7.39
N ALA A 127 2.54 -3.96 -8.03
CA ALA A 127 3.17 -3.59 -9.29
C ALA A 127 3.35 -2.07 -9.28
N GLU A 128 4.50 -1.59 -9.73
CA GLU A 128 4.79 -0.15 -9.73
C GLU A 128 3.70 0.66 -10.44
N GLY A 129 3.29 1.76 -9.81
CA GLY A 129 2.19 2.62 -10.27
C GLY A 129 0.78 2.06 -10.05
N ARG A 130 0.63 0.80 -9.62
CA ARG A 130 -0.70 0.23 -9.32
C ARG A 130 -1.30 0.90 -8.09
N VAL A 131 -2.61 1.11 -8.15
CA VAL A 131 -3.40 1.62 -7.03
C VAL A 131 -4.51 0.63 -6.70
N ALA A 132 -4.72 0.36 -5.42
CA ALA A 132 -5.92 -0.30 -4.92
C ALA A 132 -6.65 0.62 -3.95
N HIS A 133 -7.97 0.73 -4.10
CA HIS A 133 -8.84 1.44 -3.17
C HIS A 133 -9.64 0.41 -2.37
N ILE A 134 -9.31 0.29 -1.09
CA ILE A 134 -9.90 -0.66 -0.16
C ILE A 134 -10.99 0.08 0.61
N PRO A 135 -12.26 -0.37 0.62
CA PRO A 135 -13.29 0.21 1.48
C PRO A 135 -12.86 0.11 2.95
N GLY A 136 -12.93 1.20 3.71
CA GLY A 136 -12.34 1.23 5.07
C GLY A 136 -13.03 0.33 6.09
N GLY A 137 -14.20 -0.21 5.75
CA GLY A 137 -14.88 -1.26 6.52
C GLY A 137 -14.27 -2.65 6.39
N MET A 138 -13.38 -2.89 5.42
CA MET A 138 -12.88 -4.21 5.08
C MET A 138 -11.60 -4.56 5.84
N LEU A 139 -11.58 -5.79 6.36
CA LEU A 139 -10.40 -6.38 6.98
C LEU A 139 -9.34 -6.67 5.91
N HIS A 140 -8.12 -6.21 6.11
CA HIS A 140 -7.06 -6.40 5.12
C HIS A 140 -5.69 -6.53 5.76
N GLY A 141 -4.72 -7.03 4.99
CA GLY A 141 -3.35 -7.25 5.45
C GLY A 141 -2.42 -7.53 4.27
N VAL A 142 -1.24 -8.07 4.57
CA VAL A 142 -0.27 -8.45 3.54
C VAL A 142 0.12 -9.90 3.78
N LEU A 143 0.02 -10.73 2.75
CA LEU A 143 0.47 -12.12 2.84
C LEU A 143 2.00 -12.17 2.95
N PRO A 144 2.56 -13.08 3.77
CA PRO A 144 3.99 -13.36 3.73
C PRO A 144 4.38 -14.02 2.40
N SER A 145 5.67 -14.01 2.06
CA SER A 145 6.13 -14.82 0.92
C SER A 145 5.96 -16.30 1.22
N ALA A 146 5.47 -17.06 0.24
CA ALA A 146 5.56 -18.51 0.29
C ALA A 146 7.03 -18.92 0.05
N GLY A 147 7.71 -19.40 1.09
CA GLY A 147 9.11 -19.79 1.02
C GLY A 147 10.11 -18.62 1.04
N SER A 148 11.32 -18.88 0.58
CA SER A 148 12.42 -17.91 0.51
C SER A 148 12.52 -17.29 -0.88
N LEU A 149 12.70 -15.97 -0.92
CA LEU A 149 13.04 -15.24 -2.13
C LEU A 149 14.55 -15.28 -2.34
N SER A 150 14.97 -15.56 -3.57
CA SER A 150 16.39 -15.46 -3.94
C SER A 150 16.80 -14.00 -4.10
N VAL A 151 18.00 -13.67 -3.65
CA VAL A 151 18.59 -12.32 -3.82
C VAL A 151 19.67 -12.44 -4.89
N PRO A 152 19.50 -11.82 -6.07
CA PRO A 152 20.56 -11.79 -7.06
C PRO A 152 21.76 -11.00 -6.50
N GLU A 153 22.98 -11.49 -6.67
CA GLU A 153 24.20 -10.86 -6.10
C GLU A 153 24.40 -9.41 -6.59
N ASP A 154 23.95 -9.10 -7.82
CA ASP A 154 24.16 -7.81 -8.47
C ASP A 154 22.89 -6.94 -8.60
N ALA A 155 21.74 -7.40 -8.10
CA ALA A 155 20.50 -6.66 -8.23
C ALA A 155 20.23 -5.74 -7.02
N ALA A 156 19.57 -4.61 -7.28
CA ALA A 156 18.92 -3.86 -6.21
C ALA A 156 17.99 -4.81 -5.44
N GLN A 157 18.11 -4.79 -4.10
CA GLN A 157 17.37 -5.72 -3.26
C GLN A 157 15.88 -5.61 -3.53
N PRO A 158 15.19 -6.73 -3.77
CA PRO A 158 13.77 -6.69 -4.08
C PRO A 158 13.01 -6.12 -2.89
N ALA A 159 12.26 -5.06 -3.14
CA ALA A 159 11.45 -4.40 -2.12
C ALA A 159 10.06 -4.07 -2.66
N ARG A 160 9.04 -4.33 -1.83
CA ARG A 160 7.71 -3.77 -1.99
C ARG A 160 7.67 -2.46 -1.23
N LEU A 161 7.58 -1.34 -1.96
CA LEU A 161 7.35 -0.02 -1.38
C LEU A 161 5.93 0.42 -1.72
N SER A 162 5.18 0.84 -0.72
CA SER A 162 3.83 1.37 -0.92
C SER A 162 3.59 2.64 -0.12
N LEU A 163 2.95 3.63 -0.74
CA LEU A 163 2.30 4.75 -0.09
C LEU A 163 0.85 4.38 0.18
N ASN A 164 0.44 4.44 1.44
CA ASN A 164 -0.93 4.15 1.87
C ASN A 164 -1.56 5.47 2.30
N VAL A 165 -2.83 5.68 1.95
CA VAL A 165 -3.58 6.89 2.29
C VAL A 165 -4.99 6.51 2.75
N ALA A 166 -5.29 6.73 4.02
CA ALA A 166 -6.63 6.64 4.57
C ALA A 166 -7.40 7.95 4.34
N TRP A 167 -8.62 7.82 3.82
CA TRP A 167 -9.50 8.95 3.51
C TRP A 167 -10.59 9.05 4.55
N TRP A 168 -10.60 10.14 5.30
CA TRP A 168 -11.47 10.32 6.45
C TRP A 168 -12.64 11.26 6.14
N PRO A 169 -13.84 11.01 6.68
CA PRO A 169 -14.99 11.90 6.51
C PRO A 169 -14.96 13.14 7.41
N HIS A 170 -13.96 13.25 8.28
CA HIS A 170 -13.81 14.32 9.26
C HIS A 170 -12.57 15.16 8.96
N GLU A 171 -12.55 16.39 9.49
CA GLU A 171 -11.42 17.30 9.34
C GLU A 171 -10.13 16.70 9.92
N CYS A 172 -8.99 17.03 9.32
CA CYS A 172 -7.73 16.52 9.86
C CYS A 172 -7.51 17.01 11.27
N ARG A 173 -7.11 16.09 12.14
CA ARG A 173 -6.56 16.47 13.43
C ARG A 173 -5.33 17.34 13.18
N GLN A 174 -5.28 18.48 13.87
CA GLN A 174 -4.06 19.26 13.90
C GLN A 174 -2.98 18.39 14.54
N SER A 175 -1.83 18.28 13.86
CA SER A 175 -0.68 17.63 14.47
C SER A 175 -0.41 18.35 15.79
N ARG A 176 -0.45 17.61 16.90
CA ARG A 176 0.11 18.14 18.15
C ARG A 176 1.55 18.52 17.82
N PRO A 177 2.01 19.74 18.12
CA PRO A 177 3.39 20.11 17.86
C PRO A 177 4.29 19.14 18.62
N SER A 178 4.83 18.15 17.90
CA SER A 178 5.76 17.22 18.49
C SER A 178 7.06 17.99 18.66
N SER A 179 7.62 18.02 19.87
CA SER A 179 8.97 18.55 20.11
C SER A 179 10.07 17.78 19.35
N ALA A 180 9.70 16.75 18.58
CA ALA A 180 10.59 15.84 17.86
C ALA A 180 10.58 15.99 16.32
N SER A 181 9.66 16.74 15.71
CA SER A 181 9.48 16.78 14.25
C SER A 181 10.45 17.69 13.49
N GLY A 182 11.45 18.27 14.17
CA GLY A 182 12.44 19.17 13.55
C GLY A 182 13.67 18.50 12.96
N LYS A 183 13.89 17.20 13.22
CA LYS A 183 15.03 16.50 12.61
C LYS A 183 14.62 15.99 11.23
N LEU A 184 15.14 16.65 10.19
CA LEU A 184 15.16 16.11 8.84
C LEU A 184 15.66 14.65 8.90
N PRO A 185 15.06 13.73 8.12
CA PRO A 185 15.63 12.39 8.01
C PRO A 185 17.11 12.53 7.60
N PRO A 186 18.01 11.68 8.12
CA PRO A 186 19.41 11.69 7.69
C PRO A 186 19.47 11.60 6.18
N SER A 187 20.37 12.38 5.58
CA SER A 187 20.55 12.50 4.14
C SER A 187 21.17 11.23 3.54
N ASP A 188 20.42 10.13 3.57
CA ASP A 188 20.85 8.85 3.01
C ASP A 188 20.98 8.98 1.48
N PRO A 189 22.20 8.83 0.92
CA PRO A 189 22.44 8.91 -0.52
C PRO A 189 21.62 7.91 -1.35
N ALA A 190 21.22 6.78 -0.77
CA ALA A 190 20.44 5.74 -1.46
C ALA A 190 19.01 6.19 -1.81
N TRP A 191 18.40 7.03 -0.97
CA TRP A 191 17.07 7.62 -1.24
C TRP A 191 17.12 8.62 -2.39
N ARG A 192 18.21 9.37 -2.52
CA ARG A 192 18.40 10.31 -3.64
C ARG A 192 18.57 9.60 -4.97
N ALA A 193 19.28 8.47 -5.01
CA ALA A 193 19.50 7.69 -6.22
C ALA A 193 18.23 6.99 -6.76
N SER A 194 17.28 6.66 -5.87
CA SER A 194 16.04 5.97 -6.25
C SER A 194 14.94 6.92 -6.78
N ALA A 195 15.04 8.22 -6.50
CA ALA A 195 14.06 9.23 -6.92
C ALA A 195 14.27 9.71 -8.37
N THR A 196 15.35 9.29 -9.03
CA THR A 196 15.78 9.78 -10.35
C THR A 196 15.63 8.77 -11.47
N SER A 197 15.10 7.57 -11.23
CA SER A 197 14.86 6.59 -12.29
C SER A 197 13.51 6.84 -12.97
N ASP A 198 13.52 7.07 -14.27
CA ASP A 198 12.35 7.34 -15.11
C ASP A 198 11.28 6.26 -14.97
N LEU A 199 10.09 6.66 -14.51
CA LEU A 199 8.90 5.82 -14.38
C LEU A 199 8.29 5.56 -15.77
N ASP A 200 8.42 4.34 -16.29
CA ASP A 200 7.82 3.92 -17.56
C ASP A 200 6.29 3.75 -17.43
N ALA A 201 5.53 4.61 -18.11
CA ALA A 201 4.08 4.73 -18.00
C ALA A 201 3.29 3.50 -18.52
N ARG A 202 3.95 2.50 -19.12
CA ARG A 202 3.28 1.33 -19.74
C ARG A 202 2.85 0.23 -18.75
N ALA A 203 3.16 0.33 -17.46
CA ALA A 203 2.81 -0.69 -16.45
C ALA A 203 1.37 -0.61 -15.87
N MET A 204 0.53 0.33 -16.33
CA MET A 204 -0.72 0.72 -15.64
C MET A 204 -2.00 -0.07 -16.01
N ALA A 205 -1.93 -1.16 -16.79
CA ALA A 205 -3.11 -1.97 -17.07
C ALA A 205 -3.31 -3.07 -16.00
N PRO A 206 -4.42 -3.09 -15.23
CA PRO A 206 -4.75 -4.22 -14.37
C PRO A 206 -4.92 -5.48 -15.24
N ARG A 207 -4.11 -6.51 -14.98
CA ARG A 207 -4.35 -7.84 -15.54
C ARG A 207 -5.19 -8.64 -14.56
N PRO A 208 -6.33 -9.22 -14.98
CA PRO A 208 -6.97 -10.27 -14.21
C PRO A 208 -5.94 -11.40 -14.03
N VAL A 209 -5.66 -11.77 -12.78
CA VAL A 209 -4.89 -12.98 -12.49
C VAL A 209 -5.91 -14.08 -12.27
N THR A 210 -6.20 -14.85 -13.31
CA THR A 210 -6.67 -16.22 -13.11
C THR A 210 -5.47 -17.04 -12.64
N ASP A 211 -5.69 -18.00 -11.75
CA ASP A 211 -4.70 -19.01 -11.34
C ASP A 211 -3.66 -18.60 -10.27
N ILE A 212 -4.15 -18.05 -9.15
CA ILE A 212 -3.34 -17.76 -7.94
C ILE A 212 -2.63 -19.01 -7.37
N PHE A 213 -3.06 -20.23 -7.73
CA PHE A 213 -2.53 -21.50 -7.21
C PHE A 213 -1.97 -22.47 -8.27
N CYS A 214 -1.91 -22.11 -9.56
CA CYS A 214 -1.27 -22.96 -10.56
C CYS A 214 0.18 -22.55 -10.77
N SER A 215 1.13 -23.46 -10.55
CA SER A 215 2.46 -23.29 -11.14
C SER A 215 2.35 -23.52 -12.66
N ARG A 216 3.34 -23.01 -13.43
CA ARG A 216 3.42 -23.21 -14.90
C ARG A 216 3.28 -24.67 -15.34
N ASP A 217 3.51 -25.62 -14.45
CA ASP A 217 3.52 -27.05 -14.73
C ASP A 217 2.22 -27.79 -14.34
N SER A 218 1.37 -27.20 -13.49
CA SER A 218 0.21 -27.91 -12.92
C SER A 218 -1.13 -27.63 -13.60
N CYS A 219 -1.20 -26.66 -14.52
CA CYS A 219 -2.44 -26.34 -15.23
C CYS A 219 -2.28 -26.57 -16.74
N ARG A 220 -2.23 -27.86 -17.12
CA ARG A 220 -2.59 -28.27 -18.48
C ARG A 220 -4.10 -28.09 -18.63
N ALA A 221 -4.53 -27.20 -19.52
CA ALA A 221 -5.91 -27.18 -19.97
C ALA A 221 -6.32 -28.58 -20.46
N PRO A 222 -7.56 -29.03 -20.22
CA PRO A 222 -8.04 -30.26 -20.82
C PRO A 222 -7.86 -30.14 -22.33
N ARG A 223 -7.17 -31.12 -22.92
CA ARG A 223 -7.11 -31.23 -24.38
C ARG A 223 -8.56 -31.36 -24.85
N ALA A 224 -8.98 -30.43 -25.71
CA ALA A 224 -10.22 -30.61 -26.45
C ALA A 224 -10.08 -31.90 -27.26
N GLU A 225 -10.83 -32.93 -26.87
CA GLU A 225 -11.05 -34.10 -27.72
C GLU A 225 -11.89 -33.63 -28.91
N LEU A 226 -11.35 -33.89 -30.11
CA LEU A 226 -12.04 -33.74 -31.40
C LEU A 226 -12.96 -34.95 -31.62
#